data_AF-A0A947PTN6-F1
#
_entry.id   AF-A0A947PTN6-F1
#
_cell.length_a   1.000
_cell.length_b   1.000
_cell.length_c   1.000
_cell.angle_alpha   90.00
_cell.angle_beta   90.00
_cell.angle_gamma   90.00
#
_symmetry.space_group_name_H-M   'P 1'
#
loop_
_entity.id
_entity.type
_entity.pdbx_description
1 polymer ?
#
loop_
_entity_poly.entity_id
_entity_poly.type
_entity_poly.pdbx_seq_one_letter_code
_entity_poly.pdbx_strand_id
1 'polypeptide(L)'
;MQRLVQLALDLFDPAPSPAAAPAALPGGHAAEFKPKTPPALDDQALVAPKTVVFNRPLSPPAPAVPLPSLLSPAEFRHPQASREVLLGDAVVAYALQRARRRTIGFTVGADGLAVRAPSWVTLGAVDAALREKSDWILRKLTEARDRQQRMEGGRIVWANGAVLPYLGEPLSVVLDPSHGFAGKGGALAVAQPEGAITAKALHIGLPHSANPVQIRDAVQAWLMRDARRHFTARLDHFAPLLGVQWASLRLSSANTRWGSAKADGSIRLNWRLLHYRPAIIDYVVAHELAHLRVMDHSPRFWDTVATVVPDYAQLRSRLRDEPAPLWD
;
A
#
# COMPACT_ATOMS: atom_id res chain seq x y z
N MET A 1 -34.79 -20.12 -17.23
CA MET A 1 -34.11 -18.82 -17.05
C MET A 1 -32.92 -19.03 -16.13
N GLN A 2 -31.73 -19.12 -16.73
CA GLN A 2 -30.48 -19.51 -16.08
C GLN A 2 -29.99 -18.43 -15.12
N ARG A 3 -29.56 -18.85 -13.92
CA ARG A 3 -29.00 -18.00 -12.87
C ARG A 3 -27.64 -17.46 -13.33
N LEU A 4 -27.57 -16.14 -13.50
CA LEU A 4 -26.33 -15.38 -13.63
C LEU A 4 -25.57 -15.45 -12.30
N VAL A 5 -24.54 -16.28 -12.24
CA VAL A 5 -23.55 -16.24 -11.16
C VAL A 5 -22.67 -15.01 -11.42
N GLN A 6 -22.96 -13.91 -10.74
CA GLN A 6 -22.04 -12.78 -10.58
C GLN A 6 -20.91 -13.26 -9.66
N LEU A 7 -19.80 -13.71 -10.23
CA LEU A 7 -18.54 -13.83 -9.49
C LEU A 7 -18.06 -12.41 -9.14
N ALA A 8 -18.41 -11.97 -7.94
CA ALA A 8 -17.75 -10.88 -7.25
C ALA A 8 -16.41 -11.41 -6.75
N LEU A 9 -15.32 -10.72 -7.06
CA LEU A 9 -13.99 -11.11 -6.63
C LEU A 9 -13.39 -10.09 -5.70
N ASP A 10 -13.32 -10.50 -4.44
CA ASP A 10 -12.39 -9.96 -3.46
C ASP A 10 -11.01 -10.44 -3.85
N LEU A 11 -10.10 -9.52 -4.19
CA LEU A 11 -8.71 -9.82 -4.53
C LEU A 11 -7.91 -10.48 -3.37
N PHE A 12 -8.58 -10.75 -2.24
CA PHE A 12 -8.02 -11.06 -0.93
C PHE A 12 -8.43 -12.42 -0.34
N ASP A 13 -9.05 -13.32 -1.12
CA ASP A 13 -9.29 -14.69 -0.65
C ASP A 13 -7.98 -15.38 -0.20
N PRO A 14 -8.01 -16.19 0.88
CA PRO A 14 -6.82 -16.85 1.39
C PRO A 14 -6.32 -17.87 0.36
N ALA A 15 -5.04 -17.76 -0.03
CA ALA A 15 -4.38 -18.81 -0.80
C ALA A 15 -4.33 -20.12 0.04
N PRO A 16 -4.48 -21.29 -0.58
CA PRO A 16 -4.34 -22.55 0.14
C PRO A 16 -2.92 -22.69 0.71
N SER A 17 -2.85 -23.10 1.98
CA SER A 17 -1.60 -23.29 2.72
C SER A 17 -0.79 -24.44 2.11
N PRO A 18 0.54 -24.30 1.88
CA PRO A 18 1.36 -25.44 1.51
C PRO A 18 1.45 -26.43 2.68
N ALA A 19 1.21 -27.71 2.37
CA ALA A 19 1.22 -28.80 3.33
C ALA A 19 2.58 -28.93 4.03
N ALA A 20 2.55 -29.10 5.35
CA ALA A 20 3.71 -29.30 6.21
C ALA A 20 4.39 -30.65 5.91
N ALA A 21 5.73 -30.64 5.84
CA ALA A 21 6.57 -31.84 5.96
C ALA A 21 7.13 -31.96 7.40
N PRO A 22 7.33 -33.17 7.92
CA PRO A 22 7.56 -33.40 9.36
C PRO A 22 9.03 -33.22 9.78
N ALA A 23 9.20 -33.01 11.08
CA ALA A 23 10.47 -32.83 11.79
C ALA A 23 11.08 -34.15 12.29
N ALA A 24 12.42 -34.25 12.36
CA ALA A 24 13.18 -34.73 13.52
C ALA A 24 14.72 -34.51 13.37
N LEU A 25 15.35 -34.20 14.50
CA LEU A 25 16.74 -33.84 14.87
C LEU A 25 17.69 -35.08 15.02
N PRO A 26 18.91 -35.01 15.66
CA PRO A 26 19.91 -33.93 15.86
C PRO A 26 21.37 -34.35 15.52
N GLY A 27 22.32 -33.41 15.54
CA GLY A 27 23.77 -33.71 15.61
C GLY A 27 24.59 -32.44 15.83
N GLY A 28 25.35 -32.37 16.93
CA GLY A 28 26.03 -31.17 17.40
C GLY A 28 27.46 -30.96 16.88
N HIS A 29 28.01 -29.78 17.14
CA HIS A 29 29.37 -29.59 17.66
C HIS A 29 29.58 -28.10 18.03
N ALA A 30 30.11 -27.89 19.23
CA ALA A 30 30.54 -26.60 19.76
C ALA A 30 31.89 -26.17 19.15
N ALA A 31 32.07 -24.88 18.88
CA ALA A 31 33.38 -24.27 18.68
C ALA A 31 33.40 -22.85 19.30
N GLU A 32 34.48 -22.60 20.02
CA GLU A 32 34.74 -21.54 20.99
C GLU A 32 34.73 -20.11 20.41
N PHE A 33 34.11 -19.20 21.17
CA PHE A 33 34.28 -17.76 21.02
C PHE A 33 35.54 -17.29 21.77
N LYS A 34 36.53 -16.75 21.05
CA LYS A 34 37.65 -16.01 21.64
C LYS A 34 37.34 -14.49 21.67
N PRO A 35 37.53 -13.81 22.82
CA PRO A 35 37.29 -12.36 22.93
C PRO A 35 38.41 -11.56 22.25
N LYS A 36 38.03 -10.57 21.42
CA LYS A 36 38.95 -9.59 20.83
C LYS A 36 39.13 -8.40 21.79
N THR A 37 40.30 -8.29 22.36
CA THR A 37 40.76 -7.13 23.14
C THR A 37 41.16 -5.98 22.19
N PRO A 38 40.72 -4.73 22.42
CA PRO A 38 41.12 -3.59 21.60
C PRO A 38 42.57 -3.15 21.89
N PRO A 39 43.32 -2.67 20.88
CA PRO A 39 44.67 -2.14 21.07
C PRO A 39 44.67 -0.75 21.74
N ALA A 40 45.78 -0.46 22.41
CA ALA A 40 46.03 0.70 23.27
C ALA A 40 46.03 2.05 22.53
N LEU A 41 45.75 3.11 23.30
CA LEU A 41 45.77 4.53 22.90
C LEU A 41 47.21 5.02 22.74
N ASP A 42 47.56 5.50 21.55
CA ASP A 42 48.79 6.28 21.32
C ASP A 42 48.54 7.76 21.64
N ASP A 43 49.36 8.30 22.54
CA ASP A 43 49.46 9.71 22.88
C ASP A 43 50.10 10.51 21.73
N GLN A 44 49.28 11.14 20.89
CA GLN A 44 49.69 12.28 20.09
C GLN A 44 48.61 13.37 20.08
N ALA A 45 48.89 14.46 20.80
CA ALA A 45 48.07 15.66 20.85
C ALA A 45 48.05 16.37 19.48
N LEU A 46 46.93 16.27 18.78
CA LEU A 46 46.64 17.07 17.58
C LEU A 46 45.95 18.38 17.99
N VAL A 47 46.62 19.48 17.65
CA VAL A 47 46.24 20.88 17.90
C VAL A 47 44.90 21.22 17.22
N ALA A 48 43.98 21.83 17.98
CA ALA A 48 42.66 22.22 17.50
C ALA A 48 42.72 23.31 16.40
N PRO A 49 41.98 23.17 15.29
CA PRO A 49 41.84 24.24 14.32
C PRO A 49 40.96 25.37 14.89
N LYS A 50 41.41 26.62 14.71
CA LYS A 50 40.68 27.84 15.12
C LYS A 50 39.35 27.94 14.36
N THR A 51 38.23 27.74 15.06
CA THR A 51 36.88 27.96 14.54
C THR A 51 36.67 29.45 14.26
N VAL A 52 36.49 29.81 12.99
CA VAL A 52 35.98 31.12 12.57
C VAL A 52 34.47 31.15 12.82
N VAL A 53 34.03 31.98 13.75
CA VAL A 53 32.62 32.16 14.11
C VAL A 53 31.92 33.02 13.05
N PHE A 54 31.09 32.41 12.21
CA PHE A 54 30.07 33.14 11.46
C PHE A 54 28.89 33.44 12.39
N ASN A 55 28.74 34.69 12.79
CA ASN A 55 27.64 35.16 13.61
C ASN A 55 26.34 35.21 12.78
N ARG A 56 25.52 34.16 12.85
CA ARG A 56 24.15 34.14 12.32
C ARG A 56 23.18 34.18 13.51
N PRO A 57 22.19 35.09 13.55
CA PRO A 57 21.21 35.10 14.63
C PRO A 57 20.41 33.79 14.63
N LEU A 58 20.51 33.05 15.74
CA LEU A 58 19.70 31.85 16.01
C LEU A 58 18.23 32.26 16.13
N SER A 59 17.37 31.64 15.32
CA SER A 59 15.93 31.64 15.56
C SER A 59 15.64 31.12 16.98
N PRO A 60 14.59 31.62 17.66
CA PRO A 60 14.27 31.15 19.01
C PRO A 60 14.05 29.62 18.98
N PRO A 61 14.58 28.88 19.98
CA PRO A 61 14.37 27.45 20.06
C PRO A 61 12.86 27.18 20.14
N ALA A 62 12.38 26.26 19.30
CA ALA A 62 11.04 25.70 19.43
C ALA A 62 10.84 25.22 20.89
N PRO A 63 9.63 25.39 21.47
CA PRO A 63 9.40 25.03 22.86
C PRO A 63 9.79 23.56 23.07
N ALA A 64 10.68 23.32 24.02
CA ALA A 64 11.13 21.99 24.38
C ALA A 64 9.92 21.17 24.85
N VAL A 65 9.60 20.12 24.09
CA VAL A 65 8.57 19.17 24.47
C VAL A 65 9.03 18.50 25.78
N PRO A 66 8.24 18.51 26.86
CA PRO A 66 8.63 17.88 28.12
C PRO A 66 8.94 16.38 27.94
N LEU A 67 10.01 15.89 28.55
CA LEU A 67 10.46 14.48 28.51
C LEU A 67 9.37 13.42 28.84
N PRO A 68 8.33 13.66 29.66
CA PRO A 68 7.23 12.70 29.83
C PRO A 68 6.45 12.39 28.54
N SER A 69 6.50 13.25 27.53
CA SER A 69 5.85 13.04 26.23
C SER A 69 6.55 12.01 25.35
N LEU A 70 7.77 11.57 25.70
CA LEU A 70 8.53 10.54 24.98
C LEU A 70 8.31 9.12 25.51
N LEU A 71 7.60 8.96 26.64
CA LEU A 71 7.35 7.69 27.31
C LEU A 71 5.86 7.34 27.40
N SER A 72 5.00 8.06 26.66
CA SER A 72 3.58 7.76 26.64
C SER A 72 3.35 6.45 25.90
N PRO A 73 2.71 5.43 26.51
CA PRO A 73 2.40 4.17 25.86
C PRO A 73 1.64 4.43 24.55
N ALA A 74 1.96 3.69 23.49
CA ALA A 74 1.28 3.87 22.21
C ALA A 74 -0.23 3.71 22.42
N GLU A 75 -1.00 4.77 22.17
CA GLU A 75 -2.42 4.79 22.46
C GLU A 75 -3.23 4.55 21.18
N PHE A 76 -4.05 3.50 21.20
CA PHE A 76 -4.96 3.15 20.12
C PHE A 76 -6.39 3.27 20.63
N ARG A 77 -7.21 4.10 19.98
CA ARG A 77 -8.60 4.34 20.43
C ARG A 77 -9.61 4.05 19.34
N HIS A 78 -10.57 3.19 19.65
CA HIS A 78 -11.76 2.99 18.83
C HIS A 78 -12.81 4.09 19.10
N PRO A 79 -13.48 4.71 18.10
CA PRO A 79 -14.47 5.76 18.29
C PRO A 79 -15.63 5.35 19.22
N GLN A 80 -16.03 4.09 19.13
CA GLN A 80 -17.04 3.46 19.99
C GLN A 80 -16.43 2.64 21.14
N ALA A 81 -15.23 2.99 21.60
CA ALA A 81 -14.58 2.24 22.67
C ALA A 81 -15.44 2.23 23.93
N SER A 82 -15.65 1.03 24.47
CA SER A 82 -16.39 0.81 25.71
C SER A 82 -15.53 0.22 26.81
N ARG A 83 -14.27 -0.14 26.47
CA ARG A 83 -13.28 -0.77 27.34
C ARG A 83 -11.86 -0.42 26.89
N GLU A 84 -10.92 -0.59 27.81
CA GLU A 84 -9.50 -0.41 27.57
C GLU A 84 -8.73 -1.62 28.10
N VAL A 85 -7.62 -1.96 27.44
CA VAL A 85 -6.69 -3.01 27.87
C VAL A 85 -5.26 -2.56 27.60
N LEU A 86 -4.36 -2.88 28.52
CA LEU A 86 -2.92 -2.74 28.30
C LEU A 86 -2.40 -4.01 27.62
N LEU A 87 -1.93 -3.89 26.38
CA LEU A 87 -1.30 -4.96 25.62
C LEU A 87 0.15 -4.57 25.36
N GLY A 88 1.09 -5.29 25.99
CA GLY A 88 2.50 -4.89 25.98
C GLY A 88 2.68 -3.52 26.65
N ASP A 89 3.21 -2.57 25.89
CA ASP A 89 3.43 -1.17 26.26
C ASP A 89 2.38 -0.22 25.62
N ALA A 90 1.30 -0.74 25.06
CA ALA A 90 0.28 0.05 24.37
C ALA A 90 -1.09 -0.04 25.07
N VAL A 91 -1.73 1.12 25.25
CA VAL A 91 -3.11 1.20 25.76
C VAL A 91 -4.07 1.13 24.58
N VAL A 92 -4.90 0.09 24.54
CA VAL A 92 -5.84 -0.16 23.45
C VAL A 92 -7.27 -0.01 23.97
N ALA A 93 -7.93 1.09 23.59
CA ALA A 93 -9.36 1.30 23.80
C ALA A 93 -10.17 0.65 22.66
N TYR A 94 -11.04 -0.29 23.00
CA TYR A 94 -11.73 -1.16 22.03
C TYR A 94 -13.25 -1.17 22.22
N ALA A 95 -13.97 -1.38 21.12
CA ALA A 95 -15.42 -1.56 21.16
C ALA A 95 -15.77 -3.01 21.52
N LEU A 96 -16.31 -3.24 22.71
CA LEU A 96 -16.85 -4.54 23.11
C LEU A 96 -18.34 -4.63 22.76
N GLN A 97 -18.71 -5.61 21.94
CA GLN A 97 -20.09 -5.92 21.58
C GLN A 97 -20.46 -7.35 21.97
N ARG A 98 -21.58 -7.52 22.66
CA ARG A 98 -22.14 -8.84 22.97
C ARG A 98 -23.01 -9.32 21.82
N ALA A 99 -22.77 -10.54 21.33
CA ALA A 99 -23.47 -11.08 20.17
C ALA A 99 -23.79 -12.58 20.33
N ARG A 100 -24.78 -13.09 19.59
CA ARG A 100 -25.06 -14.53 19.52
C ARG A 100 -23.98 -15.22 18.66
N ARG A 101 -22.95 -15.75 19.31
CA ARG A 101 -21.81 -16.42 18.68
C ARG A 101 -21.21 -17.49 19.59
N ARG A 102 -20.42 -18.40 19.01
CA ARG A 102 -19.79 -19.53 19.74
C ARG A 102 -18.39 -19.22 20.26
N THR A 103 -17.70 -18.24 19.67
CA THR A 103 -16.30 -17.89 19.98
C THR A 103 -16.15 -16.39 20.26
N ILE A 104 -15.02 -15.92 20.78
CA ILE A 104 -14.64 -14.50 20.79
C ILE A 104 -13.99 -14.17 19.44
N GLY A 105 -14.17 -12.95 18.92
CA GLY A 105 -13.54 -12.56 17.66
C GLY A 105 -13.12 -11.12 17.67
N PHE A 106 -11.98 -10.89 17.03
CA PHE A 106 -11.27 -9.64 16.98
C PHE A 106 -11.33 -9.11 15.55
N THR A 107 -11.62 -7.83 15.39
CA THR A 107 -11.55 -7.15 14.10
C THR A 107 -10.77 -5.86 14.31
N VAL A 108 -9.71 -5.66 13.53
CA VAL A 108 -8.93 -4.43 13.52
C VAL A 108 -9.21 -3.74 12.18
N GLY A 109 -9.96 -2.64 12.24
CA GLY A 109 -10.34 -1.82 11.08
C GLY A 109 -9.68 -0.44 11.12
N ALA A 110 -10.13 0.47 10.24
CA ALA A 110 -9.72 1.88 10.27
C ALA A 110 -10.08 2.55 11.61
N ASP A 111 -11.21 2.14 12.19
CA ASP A 111 -11.68 2.60 13.49
C ASP A 111 -10.95 1.94 14.68
N GLY A 112 -9.96 1.08 14.47
CA GLY A 112 -9.24 0.39 15.56
C GLY A 112 -9.83 -0.98 15.91
N LEU A 113 -9.65 -1.41 17.18
CA LEU A 113 -10.02 -2.76 17.63
C LEU A 113 -11.50 -2.86 18.04
N ALA A 114 -12.21 -3.81 17.45
CA ALA A 114 -13.54 -4.25 17.85
C ALA A 114 -13.51 -5.71 18.30
N VAL A 115 -14.14 -5.97 19.44
CA VAL A 115 -14.24 -7.29 20.07
C VAL A 115 -15.71 -7.69 20.13
N ARG A 116 -16.06 -8.78 19.45
CA ARG A 116 -17.40 -9.37 19.54
C ARG A 116 -17.31 -10.63 20.40
N ALA A 117 -18.07 -10.70 21.49
CA ALA A 117 -18.04 -11.84 22.43
C ALA A 117 -19.45 -12.39 22.73
N PRO A 118 -19.61 -13.70 22.99
CA PRO A 118 -20.86 -14.25 23.50
C PRO A 118 -21.26 -13.61 24.84
N SER A 119 -22.54 -13.61 25.19
CA SER A 119 -23.03 -13.06 26.48
C SER A 119 -22.54 -13.86 27.69
N TRP A 120 -22.35 -15.18 27.54
CA TRP A 120 -21.90 -16.08 28.61
C TRP A 120 -20.40 -15.99 28.90
N VAL A 121 -19.60 -15.41 27.99
CA VAL A 121 -18.15 -15.27 28.18
C VAL A 121 -17.88 -14.11 29.15
N THR A 122 -17.16 -14.37 30.25
CA THR A 122 -16.80 -13.34 31.22
C THR A 122 -15.83 -12.32 30.65
N LEU A 123 -15.76 -11.13 31.25
CA LEU A 123 -14.79 -10.11 30.84
C LEU A 123 -13.34 -10.61 31.03
N GLY A 124 -13.05 -11.31 32.12
CA GLY A 124 -11.71 -11.89 32.34
C GLY A 124 -11.31 -12.88 31.23
N ALA A 125 -12.24 -13.65 30.68
CA ALA A 125 -11.97 -14.52 29.54
C ALA A 125 -11.74 -13.75 28.23
N VAL A 126 -12.41 -12.59 28.06
CA VAL A 126 -12.12 -11.66 26.95
C VAL A 126 -10.72 -11.06 27.10
N ASP A 127 -10.35 -10.62 28.30
CA ASP A 127 -9.03 -10.05 28.58
C ASP A 127 -7.91 -11.08 28.38
N ALA A 128 -8.13 -12.33 28.82
CA ALA A 128 -7.20 -13.43 28.59
C ALA A 128 -6.99 -13.68 27.08
N ALA A 129 -8.07 -13.70 26.30
CA ALA A 129 -7.99 -13.88 24.85
C ALA A 129 -7.33 -12.69 24.14
N LEU A 130 -7.54 -11.46 24.62
CA LEU A 130 -6.85 -10.27 24.13
C LEU A 130 -5.34 -10.34 24.39
N ARG A 131 -4.94 -10.76 25.59
CA ARG A 131 -3.53 -10.95 25.96
C ARG A 131 -2.86 -12.07 25.16
N GLU A 132 -3.55 -13.18 24.93
CA GLU A 132 -3.05 -14.28 24.09
C GLU A 132 -2.79 -13.82 22.64
N LYS A 133 -3.56 -12.85 22.15
CA LYS A 133 -3.42 -12.29 20.80
C LYS A 133 -2.70 -10.94 20.78
N SER A 134 -1.99 -10.56 21.85
CA SER A 134 -1.36 -9.23 21.99
C SER A 134 -0.54 -8.84 20.76
N ASP A 135 0.38 -9.71 20.35
CA ASP A 135 1.35 -9.41 19.29
C ASP A 135 0.67 -9.25 17.94
N TRP A 136 -0.36 -10.07 17.68
CA TRP A 136 -1.16 -9.97 16.47
C TRP A 136 -2.00 -8.68 16.45
N ILE A 137 -2.63 -8.33 17.58
CA ILE A 137 -3.45 -7.12 17.71
C ILE A 137 -2.60 -5.87 17.52
N LEU A 138 -1.48 -5.77 18.25
CA LEU A 138 -0.58 -4.61 18.19
C LEU A 138 -0.01 -4.43 16.79
N ARG A 139 0.48 -5.51 16.18
CA ARG A 139 0.96 -5.46 14.79
C ARG A 139 -0.13 -4.97 13.85
N LYS A 140 -1.36 -5.47 13.96
CA LYS A 140 -2.46 -5.06 13.08
C LYS A 140 -2.89 -3.61 13.30
N LEU A 141 -2.85 -3.12 14.54
CA LEU A 141 -3.14 -1.73 14.88
C LEU A 141 -2.08 -0.78 14.35
N THR A 142 -0.79 -1.14 14.50
CA THR A 142 0.32 -0.37 13.91
C THR A 142 0.22 -0.38 12.38
N GLU A 143 0.00 -1.53 11.75
CA GLU A 143 -0.23 -1.62 10.30
C GLU A 143 -1.42 -0.76 9.85
N ALA A 144 -2.51 -0.70 10.63
CA ALA A 144 -3.68 0.11 10.31
C ALA A 144 -3.41 1.61 10.46
N ARG A 145 -2.69 2.02 11.52
CA ARG A 145 -2.26 3.39 11.75
C ARG A 145 -1.29 3.85 10.66
N ASP A 146 -0.31 3.04 10.31
CA ASP A 146 0.64 3.34 9.24
C ASP A 146 -0.08 3.48 7.89
N ARG A 147 -1.04 2.60 7.59
CA ARG A 147 -1.91 2.76 6.40
C ARG A 147 -2.69 4.07 6.45
N GLN A 148 -3.30 4.42 7.58
CA GLN A 148 -4.08 5.64 7.73
C GLN A 148 -3.21 6.90 7.59
N GLN A 149 -2.03 6.94 8.21
CA GLN A 149 -1.09 8.05 8.10
C GLN A 149 -0.56 8.21 6.66
N ARG A 150 -0.29 7.10 5.95
CA ARG A 150 0.06 7.14 4.53
C ARG A 150 -1.08 7.63 3.65
N MET A 151 -2.33 7.29 3.99
CA MET A 151 -3.52 7.78 3.27
C MET A 151 -3.76 9.27 3.52
N GLU A 152 -3.62 9.73 4.77
CA GLU A 152 -3.77 11.15 5.15
C GLU A 152 -2.66 12.03 4.54
N GLY A 153 -1.42 11.53 4.49
CA GLY A 153 -0.32 12.17 3.76
C GLY A 153 -0.40 12.05 2.24
N GLY A 154 -1.30 11.21 1.72
CA GLY A 154 -1.48 10.92 0.29
C GLY A 154 -2.59 11.69 -0.41
N ARG A 155 -3.24 12.66 0.27
CA ARG A 155 -4.25 13.51 -0.35
C ARG A 155 -3.60 14.47 -1.33
N ILE A 156 -4.02 14.44 -2.59
CA ILE A 156 -3.47 15.31 -3.62
C ILE A 156 -4.07 16.72 -3.45
N VAL A 157 -3.21 17.70 -3.18
CA VAL A 157 -3.60 19.11 -3.21
C VAL A 157 -3.48 19.60 -4.65
N TRP A 158 -4.62 19.75 -5.31
CA TRP A 158 -4.68 20.13 -6.72
C TRP A 158 -4.33 21.61 -6.95
N ALA A 159 -3.12 21.83 -7.45
CA ALA A 159 -2.57 23.13 -7.82
C ALA A 159 -1.47 22.96 -8.89
N ASN A 160 -0.96 24.07 -9.43
CA ASN A 160 0.29 24.02 -10.19
C ASN A 160 1.42 23.52 -9.29
N GLY A 161 2.18 22.53 -9.76
CA GLY A 161 3.21 21.84 -8.97
C GLY A 161 2.69 20.68 -8.11
N ALA A 162 1.41 20.31 -8.20
CA ALA A 162 0.88 19.14 -7.49
C ALA A 162 1.67 17.88 -7.84
N VAL A 163 1.96 17.04 -6.85
CA VAL A 163 2.71 15.79 -7.04
C VAL A 163 1.79 14.61 -6.80
N LEU A 164 1.78 13.65 -7.73
CA LEU A 164 1.05 12.40 -7.60
C LEU A 164 1.91 11.21 -8.03
N PRO A 165 1.70 10.01 -7.47
CA PRO A 165 2.40 8.82 -7.93
C PRO A 165 1.94 8.43 -9.34
N TYR A 166 2.90 8.05 -10.18
CA TYR A 166 2.70 7.61 -11.55
C TYR A 166 3.75 6.57 -11.94
N LEU A 167 3.30 5.34 -12.17
CA LEU A 167 4.14 4.17 -12.44
C LEU A 167 5.20 3.94 -11.35
N GLY A 168 4.84 4.23 -10.09
CA GLY A 168 5.72 4.10 -8.93
C GLY A 168 6.69 5.26 -8.71
N GLU A 169 6.67 6.28 -9.57
CA GLU A 169 7.53 7.47 -9.48
C GLU A 169 6.69 8.73 -9.25
N PRO A 170 7.22 9.78 -8.62
CA PRO A 170 6.52 11.06 -8.51
C PRO A 170 6.34 11.72 -9.89
N LEU A 171 5.13 12.23 -10.14
CA LEU A 171 4.77 13.02 -11.30
C LEU A 171 4.33 14.41 -10.82
N SER A 172 5.00 15.45 -11.30
CA SER A 172 4.63 16.84 -11.01
C SER A 172 3.67 17.38 -12.08
N VAL A 173 2.59 18.03 -11.68
CA VAL A 173 1.65 18.69 -12.59
C VAL A 173 2.14 20.11 -12.88
N VAL A 174 2.25 20.48 -14.15
CA VAL A 174 2.63 21.82 -14.61
C VAL A 174 1.51 22.39 -15.44
N LEU A 175 0.99 23.55 -15.06
CA LEU A 175 0.00 24.27 -15.87
C LEU A 175 0.74 25.02 -16.98
N ASP A 176 0.34 24.79 -18.22
CA ASP A 176 1.00 25.33 -19.40
C ASP A 176 -0.03 25.98 -20.34
N PRO A 177 -0.39 27.26 -20.10
CA PRO A 177 -1.42 27.94 -20.88
C PRO A 177 -1.01 28.14 -22.35
N SER A 178 0.29 28.10 -22.63
CA SER A 178 0.90 28.35 -23.94
C SER A 178 0.91 27.12 -24.85
N HIS A 179 0.78 25.92 -24.31
CA HIS A 179 0.85 24.70 -25.11
C HIS A 179 -0.46 24.43 -25.86
N GLY A 180 -0.45 24.69 -27.17
CA GLY A 180 -1.35 24.04 -28.11
C GLY A 180 -0.96 22.57 -28.26
N PHE A 181 -1.45 21.69 -27.39
CA PHE A 181 -1.03 20.29 -27.44
C PHE A 181 -1.41 19.61 -28.75
N ALA A 182 -0.46 18.88 -29.34
CA ALA A 182 -0.76 17.87 -30.36
C ALA A 182 -1.60 16.70 -29.78
N GLY A 183 -1.48 16.42 -28.47
CA GLY A 183 -2.28 15.44 -27.75
C GLY A 183 -3.36 16.09 -26.88
N LYS A 184 -4.64 15.76 -27.09
CA LYS A 184 -5.77 16.34 -26.34
C LYS A 184 -5.48 16.39 -24.82
N GLY A 185 -5.48 17.56 -24.20
CA GLY A 185 -5.54 17.73 -22.74
C GLY A 185 -4.26 17.52 -21.91
N GLY A 186 -3.08 17.29 -22.51
CA GLY A 186 -1.81 17.33 -21.76
C GLY A 186 -0.69 16.43 -22.32
N ALA A 187 0.56 16.75 -21.99
CA ALA A 187 1.77 16.08 -22.46
C ALA A 187 2.72 15.70 -21.31
N LEU A 188 3.27 14.49 -21.35
CA LEU A 188 4.29 14.05 -20.40
C LEU A 188 5.67 14.48 -20.90
N ALA A 189 6.33 15.35 -20.14
CA ALA A 189 7.74 15.66 -20.30
C ALA A 189 8.56 14.80 -19.35
N VAL A 190 9.61 14.17 -19.88
CA VAL A 190 10.57 13.42 -19.07
C VAL A 190 11.87 14.21 -19.11
N ALA A 191 12.18 14.90 -18.01
CA ALA A 191 13.47 15.54 -17.86
C ALA A 191 14.46 14.50 -17.29
N GLN A 192 15.57 14.30 -17.99
CA GLN A 192 16.72 13.57 -17.49
C GLN A 192 17.77 14.60 -17.08
N PRO A 193 17.73 15.13 -15.83
CA PRO A 193 18.86 15.89 -15.33
C PRO A 193 20.07 14.96 -15.21
N GLU A 194 21.22 15.36 -15.76
CA GLU A 194 22.48 14.63 -15.64
C GLU A 194 22.76 14.33 -14.15
N GLY A 195 22.72 13.06 -13.76
CA GLY A 195 23.08 12.61 -12.41
C GLY A 195 21.98 12.65 -11.33
N ALA A 196 20.72 12.99 -11.65
CA ALA A 196 19.62 13.01 -10.67
C ALA A 196 18.39 12.17 -11.08
N ILE A 197 17.52 11.89 -10.11
CA ILE A 197 16.26 11.15 -10.29
C ILE A 197 15.47 11.76 -11.46
N THR A 198 15.02 10.92 -12.39
CA THR A 198 14.21 11.33 -13.54
C THR A 198 12.91 11.98 -13.05
N ALA A 199 12.84 13.31 -13.12
CA ALA A 199 11.64 14.05 -12.76
C ALA A 199 10.66 14.02 -13.93
N LYS A 200 9.51 13.36 -13.74
CA LYS A 200 8.42 13.39 -14.72
C LYS A 200 7.54 14.61 -14.45
N ALA A 201 7.25 15.36 -15.50
CA ALA A 201 6.33 16.49 -15.45
C ALA A 201 5.18 16.30 -16.44
N LEU A 202 3.95 16.42 -15.95
CA LEU A 202 2.74 16.42 -16.77
C LEU A 202 2.30 17.86 -17.04
N HIS A 203 2.50 18.30 -18.27
CA HIS A 203 2.05 19.61 -18.74
C HIS A 203 0.57 19.54 -19.11
N ILE A 204 -0.25 20.37 -18.47
CA ILE A 204 -1.71 20.46 -18.66
C ILE A 204 -2.06 21.87 -19.13
N GLY A 205 -2.81 21.99 -20.22
CA GLY A 205 -3.09 23.29 -20.84
C GLY A 205 -4.33 23.85 -20.25
N LEU A 206 -4.13 24.35 -19.06
CA LEU A 206 -5.07 25.14 -18.30
C LEU A 206 -4.38 26.45 -17.96
N PRO A 207 -5.14 27.55 -17.82
CA PRO A 207 -4.60 28.79 -17.30
C PRO A 207 -4.06 28.58 -15.87
N HIS A 208 -3.07 29.38 -15.46
CA HIS A 208 -2.55 29.35 -14.08
C HIS A 208 -3.63 29.67 -13.02
N SER A 209 -4.73 30.32 -13.43
CA SER A 209 -5.90 30.60 -12.60
C SER A 209 -6.91 29.45 -12.52
N ALA A 210 -6.64 28.29 -13.14
CA ALA A 210 -7.54 27.14 -13.09
C ALA A 210 -7.75 26.67 -11.65
N ASN A 211 -9.00 26.36 -11.33
CA ASN A 211 -9.34 25.92 -9.98
C ASN A 211 -8.93 24.45 -9.74
N PRO A 212 -8.81 24.01 -8.48
CA PRO A 212 -8.40 22.65 -8.12
C PRO A 212 -9.20 21.53 -8.83
N VAL A 213 -10.51 21.72 -9.02
CA VAL A 213 -11.39 20.75 -9.68
C VAL A 213 -11.06 20.61 -11.17
N GLN A 214 -10.82 21.72 -11.86
CA GLN A 214 -10.43 21.72 -13.27
C GLN A 214 -9.08 21.02 -13.48
N ILE A 215 -8.11 21.26 -12.59
CA ILE A 215 -6.79 20.62 -12.64
C ILE A 215 -6.94 19.10 -12.44
N ARG A 216 -7.66 18.68 -11.40
CA ARG A 216 -7.95 17.27 -11.13
C ARG A 216 -8.58 16.58 -12.34
N ASP A 217 -9.63 17.16 -12.89
CA ASP A 217 -10.39 16.55 -13.98
C ASP A 217 -9.56 16.43 -15.26
N ALA A 218 -8.71 17.43 -15.56
CA ALA A 218 -7.78 17.38 -16.68
C ALA A 218 -6.70 16.31 -16.49
N VAL A 219 -6.11 16.22 -15.29
CA VAL A 219 -5.12 15.18 -14.95
C VAL A 219 -5.76 13.79 -14.99
N GLN A 220 -6.98 13.63 -14.47
CA GLN A 220 -7.72 12.38 -14.53
C GLN A 220 -7.99 11.97 -15.99
N ALA A 221 -8.46 12.90 -16.82
CA ALA A 221 -8.71 12.63 -18.23
C ALA A 221 -7.43 12.24 -18.98
N TRP A 222 -6.28 12.79 -18.59
CA TRP A 222 -4.98 12.36 -19.09
C TRP A 222 -4.61 10.96 -18.62
N LEU A 223 -4.68 10.68 -17.32
CA LEU A 223 -4.38 9.36 -16.76
C LEU A 223 -5.29 8.27 -17.33
N MET A 224 -6.57 8.54 -17.59
CA MET A 224 -7.47 7.57 -18.20
C MET A 224 -7.04 7.22 -19.64
N ARG A 225 -6.57 8.19 -20.43
CA ARG A 225 -6.04 7.92 -21.77
C ARG A 225 -4.74 7.13 -21.69
N ASP A 226 -3.87 7.51 -20.75
CA ASP A 226 -2.61 6.83 -20.52
C ASP A 226 -2.82 5.38 -20.06
N ALA A 227 -3.73 5.17 -19.12
CA ALA A 227 -4.11 3.86 -18.58
C ALA A 227 -4.63 2.95 -19.68
N ARG A 228 -5.48 3.46 -20.57
CA ARG A 228 -5.97 2.69 -21.72
C ARG A 228 -4.81 2.23 -22.60
N ARG A 229 -3.88 3.12 -22.93
CA ARG A 229 -2.70 2.78 -23.76
C ARG A 229 -1.82 1.74 -23.05
N HIS A 230 -1.49 1.99 -21.79
CA HIS A 230 -0.60 1.13 -21.00
C HIS A 230 -1.22 -0.26 -20.80
N PHE A 231 -2.47 -0.35 -20.33
CA PHE A 231 -3.12 -1.62 -20.08
C PHE A 231 -3.35 -2.43 -21.35
N THR A 232 -3.66 -1.78 -22.48
CA THR A 232 -3.76 -2.47 -23.77
C THR A 232 -2.42 -3.13 -24.12
N ALA A 233 -1.31 -2.40 -24.01
CA ALA A 233 0.01 -2.96 -24.27
C ALA A 233 0.38 -4.14 -23.34
N ARG A 234 -0.03 -4.08 -22.06
CA ARG A 234 0.21 -5.20 -21.13
C ARG A 234 -0.70 -6.39 -21.42
N LEU A 235 -1.96 -6.15 -21.78
CA LEU A 235 -2.88 -7.21 -22.20
C LEU A 235 -2.36 -7.93 -23.45
N ASP A 236 -1.91 -7.18 -24.46
CA ASP A 236 -1.34 -7.72 -25.70
C ASP A 236 -0.06 -8.51 -25.46
N HIS A 237 0.71 -8.13 -24.44
CA HIS A 237 1.92 -8.86 -24.05
C HIS A 237 1.61 -10.19 -23.34
N PHE A 238 0.73 -10.19 -22.34
CA PHE A 238 0.48 -11.38 -21.51
C PHE A 238 -0.53 -12.36 -22.09
N ALA A 239 -1.49 -11.90 -22.89
CA ALA A 239 -2.49 -12.77 -23.51
C ALA A 239 -1.89 -13.94 -24.32
N PRO A 240 -0.90 -13.72 -25.23
CA PRO A 240 -0.28 -14.82 -25.98
C PRO A 240 0.52 -15.76 -25.09
N LEU A 241 1.21 -15.26 -24.05
CA LEU A 241 1.96 -16.08 -23.11
C LEU A 241 1.05 -17.02 -22.31
N LEU A 242 -0.15 -16.57 -22.00
CA LEU A 242 -1.18 -17.37 -21.34
C LEU A 242 -1.98 -18.25 -22.31
N GLY A 243 -1.83 -18.06 -23.62
CA GLY A 243 -2.60 -18.78 -24.64
C GLY A 243 -4.09 -18.39 -24.66
N VAL A 244 -4.40 -17.13 -24.37
CA VAL A 244 -5.77 -16.59 -24.36
C VAL A 244 -5.93 -15.44 -25.34
N GLN A 245 -7.16 -15.06 -25.62
CA GLN A 245 -7.50 -13.86 -26.41
C GLN A 245 -8.47 -13.00 -25.60
N TRP A 246 -8.31 -11.69 -25.66
CA TRP A 246 -9.20 -10.73 -25.01
C TRP A 246 -9.93 -9.91 -26.08
N ALA A 247 -11.17 -9.48 -25.78
CA ALA A 247 -12.07 -8.87 -26.75
C ALA A 247 -12.22 -7.35 -26.54
N SER A 248 -12.23 -6.88 -25.29
CA SER A 248 -12.36 -5.45 -25.01
C SER A 248 -11.80 -5.06 -23.65
N LEU A 249 -11.37 -3.80 -23.55
CA LEU A 249 -10.90 -3.17 -22.31
C LEU A 249 -11.80 -2.00 -21.92
N ARG A 250 -12.35 -2.06 -20.70
CA ARG A 250 -13.05 -0.95 -20.03
C ARG A 250 -12.26 -0.46 -18.83
N LEU A 251 -12.11 0.85 -18.70
CA LEU A 251 -11.56 1.44 -17.48
C LEU A 251 -12.65 1.62 -16.42
N SER A 252 -12.27 1.51 -15.16
CA SER A 252 -13.16 1.74 -14.01
C SER A 252 -12.50 2.61 -12.96
N SER A 253 -13.32 3.18 -12.08
CA SER A 253 -12.92 3.95 -10.90
C SER A 253 -13.45 3.31 -9.60
N ALA A 254 -13.69 1.99 -9.61
CA ALA A 254 -14.27 1.27 -8.48
C ALA A 254 -13.35 1.35 -7.24
N ASN A 255 -13.93 1.50 -6.05
CA ASN A 255 -13.13 1.63 -4.83
C ASN A 255 -12.75 0.28 -4.19
N THR A 256 -13.43 -0.80 -4.57
CA THR A 256 -13.30 -2.11 -3.92
C THR A 256 -12.57 -3.16 -4.77
N ARG A 257 -12.22 -2.85 -6.02
CA ARG A 257 -11.61 -3.82 -6.95
C ARG A 257 -10.65 -3.18 -7.94
N TRP A 258 -9.63 -3.95 -8.30
CA TRP A 258 -8.60 -3.56 -9.26
C TRP A 258 -8.90 -4.02 -10.68
N GLY A 259 -9.61 -5.13 -10.85
CA GLY A 259 -10.02 -5.63 -12.16
C GLY A 259 -11.21 -6.58 -12.11
N SER A 260 -11.63 -7.02 -13.30
CA SER A 260 -12.50 -8.18 -13.50
C SER A 260 -12.43 -8.64 -14.95
N ALA A 261 -12.45 -9.94 -15.20
CA ALA A 261 -12.59 -10.53 -16.52
C ALA A 261 -13.85 -11.39 -16.64
N LYS A 262 -14.31 -11.58 -17.87
CA LYS A 262 -15.41 -12.48 -18.23
C LYS A 262 -14.94 -13.49 -19.27
N ALA A 263 -15.58 -14.66 -19.30
CA ALA A 263 -15.32 -15.72 -20.29
C ALA A 263 -15.39 -15.25 -21.75
N ASP A 264 -16.14 -14.18 -22.05
CA ASP A 264 -16.24 -13.57 -23.38
C ASP A 264 -15.03 -12.71 -23.78
N GLY A 265 -13.98 -12.65 -22.94
CA GLY A 265 -12.80 -11.83 -23.18
C GLY A 265 -12.96 -10.35 -22.82
N SER A 266 -14.08 -9.95 -22.21
CA SER A 266 -14.27 -8.58 -21.71
C SER A 266 -13.49 -8.38 -20.42
N ILE A 267 -12.57 -7.43 -20.44
CA ILE A 267 -11.71 -7.09 -19.31
C ILE A 267 -12.03 -5.67 -18.83
N ARG A 268 -12.11 -5.52 -17.52
CA ARG A 268 -12.22 -4.22 -16.85
C ARG A 268 -11.06 -4.05 -15.89
N LEU A 269 -10.38 -2.92 -15.97
CA LEU A 269 -9.26 -2.57 -15.09
C LEU A 269 -9.49 -1.20 -14.46
N ASN A 270 -9.01 -1.01 -13.24
CA ASN A 270 -9.07 0.28 -12.55
C ASN A 270 -7.94 1.19 -13.03
N TRP A 271 -8.27 2.40 -13.50
CA TRP A 271 -7.25 3.32 -14.03
C TRP A 271 -6.25 3.76 -12.95
N ARG A 272 -6.65 3.73 -11.67
CA ARG A 272 -5.80 4.02 -10.52
C ARG A 272 -4.62 3.05 -10.36
N LEU A 273 -4.60 1.94 -11.11
CA LEU A 273 -3.42 1.07 -11.19
C LEU A 273 -2.18 1.83 -11.69
N LEU A 274 -2.35 2.93 -12.44
CA LEU A 274 -1.24 3.80 -12.85
C LEU A 274 -0.49 4.45 -11.68
N HIS A 275 -1.02 4.44 -10.46
CA HIS A 275 -0.30 4.95 -9.30
C HIS A 275 0.76 3.97 -8.78
N TYR A 276 0.71 2.70 -9.19
CA TYR A 276 1.63 1.67 -8.74
C TYR A 276 2.75 1.43 -9.74
N ARG A 277 3.81 0.76 -9.28
CA ARG A 277 4.91 0.29 -10.12
C ARG A 277 4.39 -0.63 -11.24
N PRO A 278 5.02 -0.63 -12.43
CA PRO A 278 4.60 -1.48 -13.55
C PRO A 278 4.42 -2.97 -13.19
N ALA A 279 5.26 -3.53 -12.32
CA ALA A 279 5.13 -4.92 -11.88
C ALA A 279 3.78 -5.23 -11.20
N ILE A 280 3.20 -4.28 -10.47
CA ILE A 280 1.86 -4.44 -9.87
C ILE A 280 0.78 -4.44 -10.95
N ILE A 281 0.93 -3.58 -11.96
CA ILE A 281 0.02 -3.53 -13.10
C ILE A 281 0.08 -4.87 -13.86
N ASP A 282 1.27 -5.39 -14.10
CA ASP A 282 1.51 -6.67 -14.76
C ASP A 282 0.85 -7.83 -14.04
N TYR A 283 1.01 -7.89 -12.71
CA TYR A 283 0.34 -8.86 -11.87
C TYR A 283 -1.18 -8.81 -12.04
N VAL A 284 -1.79 -7.62 -11.93
CA VAL A 284 -3.25 -7.50 -12.06
C VAL A 284 -3.71 -7.85 -13.46
N VAL A 285 -2.99 -7.43 -14.50
CA VAL A 285 -3.31 -7.77 -15.90
C VAL A 285 -3.24 -9.28 -16.13
N ALA A 286 -2.17 -9.93 -15.66
CA ALA A 286 -2.01 -11.38 -15.76
C ALA A 286 -3.09 -12.14 -14.97
N HIS A 287 -3.47 -11.63 -13.80
CA HIS A 287 -4.58 -12.16 -12.99
C HIS A 287 -5.90 -12.14 -13.76
N GLU A 288 -6.26 -11.00 -14.34
CA GLU A 288 -7.50 -10.89 -15.11
C GLU A 288 -7.48 -11.75 -16.39
N LEU A 289 -6.33 -11.87 -17.06
CA LEU A 289 -6.20 -12.75 -18.22
C LEU A 289 -6.25 -14.24 -17.85
N ALA A 290 -5.68 -14.64 -16.71
CA ALA A 290 -5.73 -16.01 -16.22
C ALA A 290 -7.18 -16.47 -15.97
N HIS A 291 -8.07 -15.54 -15.61
CA HIS A 291 -9.49 -15.83 -15.48
C HIS A 291 -10.11 -16.35 -16.76
N LEU A 292 -9.62 -15.97 -17.94
CA LEU A 292 -10.11 -16.50 -19.22
C LEU A 292 -9.85 -18.00 -19.39
N ARG A 293 -8.96 -18.62 -18.59
CA ARG A 293 -8.71 -20.06 -18.55
C ARG A 293 -9.32 -20.75 -17.35
N VAL A 294 -9.26 -20.10 -16.19
CA VAL A 294 -9.70 -20.67 -14.91
C VAL A 294 -10.50 -19.61 -14.15
N MET A 295 -11.82 -19.80 -14.07
CA MET A 295 -12.74 -18.77 -13.55
C MET A 295 -12.77 -18.66 -12.02
N ASP A 296 -12.15 -19.59 -11.30
CA ASP A 296 -12.01 -19.59 -9.85
C ASP A 296 -10.55 -19.39 -9.42
N HIS A 297 -10.31 -19.09 -8.15
CA HIS A 297 -8.95 -18.95 -7.58
C HIS A 297 -8.38 -20.28 -7.05
N SER A 298 -8.68 -21.39 -7.74
CA SER A 298 -8.11 -22.70 -7.42
C SER A 298 -6.57 -22.71 -7.54
N PRO A 299 -5.88 -23.73 -7.02
CA PRO A 299 -4.43 -23.89 -7.24
C PRO A 299 -4.03 -23.77 -8.72
N ARG A 300 -4.85 -24.35 -9.62
CA ARG A 300 -4.64 -24.27 -11.07
C ARG A 300 -4.64 -22.83 -11.60
N PHE A 301 -5.48 -21.95 -11.04
CA PHE A 301 -5.47 -20.53 -11.40
C PHE A 301 -4.15 -19.88 -11.01
N TRP A 302 -3.69 -20.10 -9.78
CA TRP A 302 -2.44 -19.54 -9.30
C TRP A 302 -1.23 -20.09 -10.03
N ASP A 303 -1.23 -21.38 -10.37
CA ASP A 303 -0.22 -21.98 -11.26
C ASP A 303 -0.20 -21.29 -12.62
N THR A 304 -1.38 -20.99 -13.17
CA THR A 304 -1.52 -20.26 -14.45
C THR A 304 -0.93 -18.85 -14.35
N VAL A 305 -1.22 -18.10 -13.29
CA VAL A 305 -0.64 -16.76 -13.06
C VAL A 305 0.89 -16.86 -12.91
N ALA A 306 1.38 -17.83 -12.14
CA ALA A 306 2.80 -18.03 -11.88
C ALA A 306 3.63 -18.33 -13.14
N THR A 307 3.02 -18.86 -14.20
CA THR A 307 3.71 -19.10 -15.48
C THR A 307 4.24 -17.83 -16.15
N VAL A 308 3.59 -16.68 -15.90
CA VAL A 308 3.94 -15.40 -16.53
C VAL A 308 4.37 -14.33 -15.52
N VAL A 309 3.95 -14.46 -14.26
CA VAL A 309 4.35 -13.57 -13.15
C VAL A 309 4.71 -14.44 -11.93
N PRO A 310 5.96 -14.95 -11.85
CA PRO A 310 6.35 -15.91 -10.81
C PRO A 310 6.38 -15.32 -9.40
N ASP A 311 6.61 -14.02 -9.25
CA ASP A 311 6.63 -13.28 -7.98
C ASP A 311 5.26 -12.72 -7.57
N TYR A 312 4.16 -13.21 -8.16
CA TYR A 312 2.80 -12.69 -7.96
C TYR A 312 2.39 -12.60 -6.48
N ALA A 313 2.84 -13.52 -5.63
CA ALA A 313 2.48 -13.54 -4.21
C ALA A 313 3.01 -12.30 -3.48
N GLN A 314 4.22 -11.85 -3.82
CA GLN A 314 4.83 -10.65 -3.26
C GLN A 314 4.12 -9.39 -3.79
N LEU A 315 3.85 -9.35 -5.09
CA LEU A 315 3.13 -8.25 -5.75
C LEU A 315 1.71 -8.09 -5.20
N ARG A 316 0.99 -9.20 -4.98
CA ARG A 316 -0.32 -9.22 -4.33
C ARG A 316 -0.26 -8.67 -2.90
N SER A 317 0.78 -9.03 -2.15
CA SER A 317 0.97 -8.48 -0.80
C SER A 317 1.14 -6.97 -0.85
N ARG A 318 2.04 -6.48 -1.72
CA ARG A 318 2.28 -5.03 -1.87
C ARG A 318 1.03 -4.27 -2.27
N LEU A 319 0.27 -4.76 -3.26
CA LEU A 319 -0.99 -4.12 -3.69
C LEU A 319 -2.06 -4.04 -2.58
N ARG A 320 -2.02 -4.95 -1.59
CA ARG A 320 -2.90 -4.89 -0.42
C ARG A 320 -2.44 -3.84 0.58
N ASP A 321 -1.13 -3.74 0.77
CA ASP A 321 -0.52 -2.97 1.85
C ASP A 321 -0.28 -1.50 1.44
N GLU A 322 -0.24 -1.23 0.13
CA GLU A 322 -0.13 0.10 -0.48
C GLU A 322 -1.50 0.49 -1.07
N PRO A 323 -2.32 1.31 -0.38
CA PRO A 323 -3.53 1.87 -0.98
C PRO A 323 -3.19 2.98 -1.99
N ALA A 324 -4.04 3.14 -3.01
CA ALA A 324 -3.90 4.24 -3.96
C ALA A 324 -4.17 5.58 -3.25
N PRO A 325 -3.56 6.69 -3.72
CA PRO A 325 -3.77 8.01 -3.15
C PRO A 325 -5.25 8.40 -3.17
N LEU A 326 -5.65 9.19 -2.17
CA LEU A 326 -6.98 9.79 -2.11
C LEU A 326 -7.09 10.83 -3.23
N TRP A 327 -8.01 10.56 -4.16
CA TRP A 327 -8.16 11.35 -5.39
C TRP A 327 -9.07 12.59 -5.22
N ASP A 328 -9.99 12.52 -4.26
CA ASP A 328 -11.02 13.53 -3.97
C ASP A 328 -10.68 14.39 -2.74
#